data_AF-A0A8J3ZEH5-F1
#
_entry.id   AF-A0A8J3ZEH5-F1
#
_cell.length_a   1.000
_cell.length_b   1.000
_cell.length_c   1.000
_cell.angle_alpha   90.00
_cell.angle_beta   90.00
_cell.angle_gamma   90.00
#
_symmetry.space_group_name_H-M   'P 1'
#
loop_
_entity.id
_entity.type
_entity.pdbx_description
1 polymer ?
#
loop_
_entity_poly.entity_id
_entity_poly.type
_entity_poly.pdbx_seq_one_letter_code
_entity_poly.pdbx_strand_id
1 'polypeptide(L)'
;MPVDEVVFRTWRAGDTGVVRVAGVLDFASAVRLRLTLYRCCDAGVSDIVVDLSRVRLMDASSISVLLAVHARLAQNDGGLVVTGAARLVLDVLEITGAAKELGAYGGVDPALLEPSGRPISDTEVHGRWGDDVNELAARMHRESDPHERVRLRDDLIGRCLPMAERLAVRFTGLGEPADDLRQVAALALVLAVDRFDPGPGTDFAAYATPTVVGALKRHFRDRGWAVRPPRQVQEMRLAVNRARADLSQDLTRTPTSADIAARLNTSERRVVEAVGASAGYRAVSLDAPLGADPDAPNLVDRLGGFDDGYESVTNLESLRPLIAELPGRDQTILAMRFYENQTQQEIAARLGVSQMHVSRLLTRILGRLRAELLSD
;
A
#
# COMPACT_ATOMS: atom_id res chain seq x y z
N MET A 1 8.14 2.17 25.64
CA MET A 1 9.32 2.18 24.75
C MET A 1 8.96 1.38 23.51
N PRO A 2 8.78 1.99 22.32
CA PRO A 2 8.22 1.26 21.17
C PRO A 2 9.31 0.39 20.52
N VAL A 3 9.06 -0.91 20.48
CA VAL A 3 9.88 -1.98 19.88
C VAL A 3 8.85 -2.83 19.08
N ASP A 4 8.93 -3.15 17.80
CA ASP A 4 9.99 -3.13 16.79
C ASP A 4 9.63 -2.23 15.59
N GLU A 5 10.25 -1.07 15.51
CA GLU A 5 10.46 -0.40 14.23
C GLU A 5 11.62 -1.15 13.53
N VAL A 6 11.50 -1.53 12.24
CA VAL A 6 12.66 -2.10 11.52
C VAL A 6 13.84 -1.17 11.70
N VAL A 7 14.93 -1.66 12.25
CA VAL A 7 16.10 -0.83 12.54
C VAL A 7 17.07 -0.99 11.39
N PHE A 8 17.41 0.14 10.79
CA PHE A 8 18.47 0.24 9.79
C PHE A 8 19.67 0.90 10.47
N ARG A 9 20.81 0.21 10.48
CA ARG A 9 22.10 0.81 10.84
C ARG A 9 22.97 0.86 9.60
N THR A 10 23.51 2.04 9.31
CA THR A 10 24.29 2.28 8.11
C THR A 10 25.63 2.91 8.45
N TRP A 11 26.71 2.37 7.91
CA TRP A 11 28.04 2.94 8.03
C TRP A 11 28.84 2.71 6.75
N ARG A 12 29.86 3.53 6.54
CA ARG A 12 30.79 3.43 5.42
C ARG A 12 32.07 2.73 5.86
N ALA A 13 32.48 1.71 5.13
CA ALA A 13 33.75 1.01 5.29
C ALA A 13 34.55 1.11 3.97
N GLY A 14 35.48 2.05 3.89
CA GLY A 14 36.19 2.35 2.64
C GLY A 14 35.24 2.88 1.57
N ASP A 15 35.15 2.19 0.43
CA ASP A 15 34.23 2.53 -0.66
C ASP A 15 32.93 1.70 -0.64
N THR A 16 32.71 0.94 0.43
CA THR A 16 31.53 0.09 0.61
C THR A 16 30.60 0.68 1.67
N GLY A 17 29.30 0.77 1.34
CA GLY A 17 28.25 1.10 2.29
C GLY A 17 27.69 -0.18 2.92
N VAL A 18 27.65 -0.25 4.25
CA VAL A 18 27.11 -1.42 4.96
C VAL A 18 25.78 -1.05 5.58
N VAL A 19 24.75 -1.84 5.29
CA VAL A 19 23.38 -1.69 5.80
C VAL A 19 23.01 -2.92 6.60
N ARG A 20 23.04 -2.79 7.92
CA ARG A 20 22.51 -3.82 8.82
C ARG A 20 21.04 -3.59 9.07
N VAL A 21 20.25 -4.61 8.78
CA VAL A 21 18.80 -4.59 8.96
C VAL A 21 18.41 -5.52 10.10
N ALA A 22 17.60 -5.03 11.03
CA ALA A 22 17.02 -5.84 12.11
C ALA A 22 15.50 -5.70 12.14
N GLY A 23 14.80 -6.84 12.19
CA GLY A 23 13.34 -6.90 12.25
C GLY A 23 12.70 -7.66 11.08
N VAL A 24 11.50 -7.25 10.68
CA VAL A 24 10.74 -7.84 9.56
C VAL A 24 10.74 -6.89 8.39
N LEU A 25 11.25 -7.35 7.25
CA LEU A 25 11.12 -6.65 5.97
C LEU A 25 9.79 -7.05 5.33
N ASP A 26 8.87 -6.11 5.32
CA ASP A 26 7.53 -6.21 4.75
C ASP A 26 7.27 -5.03 3.81
N PHE A 27 6.13 -5.03 3.14
CA PHE A 27 5.71 -3.96 2.25
C PHE A 27 5.83 -2.56 2.87
N ALA A 28 5.54 -2.42 4.17
CA ALA A 28 5.60 -1.12 4.85
C ALA A 28 7.05 -0.66 5.11
N SER A 29 7.95 -1.59 5.43
CA SER A 29 9.36 -1.31 5.67
C SER A 29 10.22 -1.32 4.40
N ALA A 30 9.73 -1.87 3.30
CA ALA A 30 10.37 -1.81 1.98
C ALA A 30 10.66 -0.37 1.53
N VAL A 31 9.79 0.58 1.90
CA VAL A 31 10.02 2.02 1.70
C VAL A 31 11.28 2.47 2.45
N ARG A 32 11.39 2.11 3.73
CA ARG A 32 12.52 2.52 4.58
C ARG A 32 13.81 1.82 4.16
N LEU A 33 13.74 0.56 3.73
CA LEU A 33 14.86 -0.16 3.11
C LEU A 33 15.34 0.58 1.86
N ARG A 34 14.44 0.91 0.94
CA ARG A 34 14.75 1.64 -0.30
C ARG A 34 15.44 2.96 -0.02
N LEU A 35 14.87 3.76 0.88
CA LEU A 35 15.49 5.03 1.29
C LEU A 35 16.86 4.82 1.92
N THR A 36 17.03 3.77 2.72
CA THR A 36 18.32 3.45 3.35
C THR A 36 19.39 3.07 2.34
N LEU A 37 19.06 2.24 1.37
CA LEU A 37 19.97 1.81 0.33
C LEU A 37 20.32 2.96 -0.62
N TYR A 38 19.32 3.75 -1.01
CA TYR A 38 19.57 4.93 -1.83
C TYR A 38 20.47 5.93 -1.12
N ARG A 39 20.29 6.15 0.20
CA ARG A 39 21.24 6.96 1.00
C ARG A 39 22.67 6.46 0.91
N CYS A 40 22.88 5.15 0.87
CA CYS A 40 24.21 4.59 0.70
C CYS A 40 24.75 4.88 -0.70
N CYS A 41 23.96 4.66 -1.76
CA CYS A 41 24.34 5.06 -3.11
C CYS A 41 24.69 6.55 -3.19
N ASP A 42 23.88 7.38 -2.53
CA ASP A 42 24.15 8.80 -2.48
C ASP A 42 25.39 9.11 -1.67
N ALA A 43 25.79 8.34 -0.66
CA ALA A 43 27.05 8.60 0.05
C ALA A 43 28.30 8.42 -0.84
N GLY A 44 28.12 8.04 -2.11
CA GLY A 44 29.20 7.85 -3.08
C GLY A 44 29.99 6.58 -2.79
N VAL A 45 29.31 5.52 -2.34
CA VAL A 45 29.87 4.17 -2.23
C VAL A 45 29.63 3.45 -3.55
N SER A 46 30.62 2.69 -4.02
CA SER A 46 30.51 1.86 -5.22
C SER A 46 29.72 0.58 -4.91
N ASP A 47 29.98 -0.03 -3.76
CA ASP A 47 29.34 -1.27 -3.34
C ASP A 47 28.46 -1.11 -2.10
N ILE A 48 27.39 -1.90 -2.01
CA ILE A 48 26.54 -1.99 -0.83
C ILE A 48 26.48 -3.43 -0.32
N VAL A 49 26.77 -3.61 0.97
CA VAL A 49 26.57 -4.87 1.68
C VAL A 49 25.35 -4.75 2.58
N VAL A 50 24.36 -5.62 2.39
CA VAL A 50 23.17 -5.68 3.23
C VAL A 50 23.26 -6.89 4.16
N ASP A 51 23.48 -6.61 5.44
CA ASP A 51 23.52 -7.62 6.50
C ASP A 51 22.09 -7.93 6.97
N LEU A 52 21.62 -9.12 6.57
CA LEU A 52 20.31 -9.68 6.88
C LEU A 52 20.35 -10.65 8.08
N SER A 53 21.46 -10.74 8.82
CA SER A 53 21.61 -11.63 10.00
C SER A 53 20.57 -11.42 11.09
N ARG A 54 19.94 -10.25 11.14
CA ARG A 54 18.87 -9.92 12.10
C ARG A 54 17.51 -9.72 11.44
N VAL A 55 17.37 -10.09 10.17
CA VAL A 55 16.09 -10.08 9.45
C VAL A 55 15.41 -11.42 9.63
N ARG A 56 14.19 -11.37 10.19
CA ARG A 56 13.41 -12.58 10.53
C ARG A 56 12.49 -13.02 9.40
N LEU A 57 12.03 -12.08 8.58
CA LEU A 57 11.10 -12.30 7.47
C LEU A 57 11.34 -11.24 6.39
N MET A 58 11.16 -11.62 5.13
CA MET A 58 11.25 -10.73 3.99
C MET A 58 10.15 -11.03 2.97
N ASP A 59 9.52 -9.99 2.41
CA ASP A 59 8.50 -10.11 1.37
C ASP A 59 9.03 -9.78 -0.03
N ALA A 60 8.21 -10.06 -1.06
CA ALA A 60 8.54 -9.78 -2.45
C ALA A 60 8.81 -8.29 -2.72
N SER A 61 8.16 -7.39 -1.98
CA SER A 61 8.38 -5.93 -2.08
C SER A 61 9.80 -5.55 -1.70
N SER A 62 10.32 -6.15 -0.62
CA SER A 62 11.67 -5.90 -0.11
C SER A 62 12.73 -6.51 -1.03
N ILE A 63 12.47 -7.69 -1.61
CA ILE A 63 13.33 -8.31 -2.64
C ILE A 63 13.43 -7.41 -3.88
N SER A 64 12.29 -6.90 -4.34
CA SER A 64 12.24 -5.99 -5.49
C SER A 64 13.07 -4.73 -5.25
N VAL A 65 13.11 -4.24 -4.01
CA VAL A 65 13.96 -3.10 -3.63
C VAL A 65 15.45 -3.46 -3.73
N LEU A 66 15.86 -4.61 -3.21
CA LEU A 66 17.26 -5.05 -3.26
C LEU A 66 17.73 -5.23 -4.71
N LEU A 67 16.92 -5.90 -5.54
CA LEU A 67 17.22 -6.10 -6.97
C LEU A 67 17.27 -4.78 -7.74
N ALA A 68 16.34 -3.85 -7.48
CA ALA A 68 16.34 -2.55 -8.15
C ALA A 68 17.58 -1.72 -7.80
N VAL A 69 18.05 -1.77 -6.54
CA VAL A 69 19.28 -1.10 -6.13
C VAL A 69 20.51 -1.79 -6.71
N HIS A 70 20.54 -3.12 -6.71
CA HIS A 70 21.62 -3.90 -7.34
C HIS A 70 21.78 -3.51 -8.82
N ALA A 71 20.69 -3.54 -9.59
CA ALA A 71 20.70 -3.16 -11.01
C ALA A 71 21.17 -1.70 -11.24
N ARG A 72 20.86 -0.79 -10.30
CA ARG A 72 21.31 0.60 -10.37
C ARG A 72 22.81 0.76 -10.11
N LEU A 73 23.36 0.05 -9.14
CA LEU A 73 24.80 0.10 -8.85
C LEU A 73 25.61 -0.54 -9.99
N ALA A 74 25.08 -1.62 -10.59
CA ALA A 74 25.71 -2.29 -11.73
C ALA A 74 25.90 -1.38 -12.95
N GLN A 75 25.09 -0.33 -13.12
CA GLN A 75 25.28 0.68 -14.17
C GLN A 75 26.55 1.53 -13.98
N ASN A 76 27.15 1.53 -12.79
CA ASN A 76 28.35 2.29 -12.44
C ASN A 76 29.47 1.36 -11.91
N ASP A 77 29.56 0.13 -12.44
CA ASP A 77 30.55 -0.89 -12.06
C ASP A 77 30.57 -1.28 -10.57
N GLY A 78 29.47 -1.01 -9.83
CA GLY A 78 29.30 -1.40 -8.43
C GLY A 78 28.27 -2.51 -8.23
N GLY A 79 28.15 -3.05 -7.02
CA GLY A 79 27.22 -4.13 -6.71
C GLY A 79 26.51 -3.99 -5.36
N LEU A 80 25.32 -4.59 -5.26
CA LEU A 80 24.68 -4.86 -3.96
C LEU A 80 24.76 -6.36 -3.66
N VAL A 81 25.29 -6.71 -2.49
CA VAL A 81 25.36 -8.09 -1.99
C VAL A 81 24.61 -8.22 -0.67
N VAL A 82 23.88 -9.33 -0.48
CA VAL A 82 23.23 -9.66 0.78
C VAL A 82 24.03 -10.73 1.54
N THR A 83 24.07 -10.64 2.86
CA THR A 83 24.78 -11.60 3.71
C THR A 83 24.03 -11.93 4.99
N GLY A 84 24.36 -13.06 5.61
CA GLY A 84 23.82 -13.48 6.89
C GLY A 84 22.33 -13.83 6.88
N ALA A 85 21.70 -13.98 5.72
CA ALA A 85 20.27 -14.27 5.63
C ALA A 85 19.92 -15.55 6.41
N ALA A 86 18.98 -15.43 7.35
CA ALA A 86 18.42 -16.59 8.05
C ALA A 86 17.73 -17.54 7.05
N ARG A 87 17.63 -18.82 7.38
CA ARG A 87 17.10 -19.88 6.48
C ARG A 87 15.80 -19.48 5.78
N LEU A 88 14.80 -18.98 6.52
CA LEU A 88 13.52 -18.54 5.93
C LEU A 88 13.68 -17.41 4.90
N VAL A 89 14.60 -16.48 5.12
CA VAL A 89 14.88 -15.36 4.22
C VAL A 89 15.63 -15.85 2.99
N LEU A 90 16.57 -16.79 3.17
CA LEU A 90 17.31 -17.42 2.09
C LEU A 90 16.39 -18.26 1.19
N ASP A 91 15.50 -19.08 1.76
CA ASP A 91 14.52 -19.88 1.02
C ASP A 91 13.63 -18.98 0.13
N VAL A 92 13.22 -17.82 0.65
CA VAL A 92 12.43 -16.84 -0.12
C VAL A 92 13.25 -16.22 -1.26
N LEU A 93 14.52 -15.88 -1.03
CA LEU A 93 15.43 -15.41 -2.07
C LEU A 93 15.68 -16.47 -3.15
N GLU A 94 15.73 -17.75 -2.77
CA GLU A 94 15.90 -18.88 -3.68
C GLU A 94 14.67 -19.08 -4.58
N ILE A 95 13.49 -19.13 -3.97
CA ILE A 95 12.22 -19.30 -4.69
C ILE A 95 12.02 -18.18 -5.72
N THR A 96 12.46 -16.97 -5.38
CA THR A 96 12.34 -15.79 -6.27
C THR A 96 13.49 -15.66 -7.27
N GLY A 97 14.50 -16.53 -7.20
CA GLY A 97 15.71 -16.44 -8.04
C GLY A 97 16.67 -15.31 -7.65
N ALA A 98 16.34 -14.51 -6.64
CA ALA A 98 17.12 -13.36 -6.21
C ALA A 98 18.41 -13.72 -5.45
N ALA A 99 18.51 -14.93 -4.89
CA ALA A 99 19.66 -15.36 -4.09
C ALA A 99 20.99 -15.27 -4.86
N LYS A 100 21.01 -15.68 -6.12
CA LYS A 100 22.21 -15.65 -6.96
C LYS A 100 22.57 -14.23 -7.39
N GLU A 101 21.58 -13.47 -7.86
CA GLU A 101 21.75 -12.07 -8.30
C GLU A 101 22.30 -11.18 -7.17
N LEU A 102 21.82 -11.38 -5.95
CA LEU A 102 22.23 -10.62 -4.78
C LEU A 102 23.46 -11.21 -4.07
N GLY A 103 24.12 -12.22 -4.64
CA GLY A 103 25.31 -12.83 -4.06
C GLY A 103 25.10 -13.43 -2.66
N ALA A 104 23.90 -13.93 -2.35
CA ALA A 104 23.49 -14.37 -1.01
C ALA A 104 24.32 -15.53 -0.42
N TYR A 105 25.03 -16.27 -1.29
CA TYR A 105 25.91 -17.37 -0.93
C TYR A 105 27.38 -16.95 -0.79
N GLY A 106 27.70 -15.72 -1.20
CA GLY A 106 29.05 -15.18 -1.13
C GLY A 106 29.43 -14.83 0.31
N GLY A 107 30.65 -15.20 0.71
CA GLY A 107 31.24 -14.69 1.93
C GLY A 107 31.65 -13.24 1.73
N VAL A 108 31.27 -12.36 2.67
CA VAL A 108 31.76 -10.98 2.73
C VAL A 108 32.82 -10.92 3.82
N ASP A 109 33.82 -10.05 3.66
CA ASP A 109 34.84 -9.85 4.68
C ASP A 109 34.18 -9.46 6.03
N PRO A 110 34.33 -10.28 7.10
CA PRO A 110 33.75 -10.00 8.40
C PRO A 110 34.17 -8.63 8.97
N ALA A 111 35.35 -8.12 8.60
CA ALA A 111 35.82 -6.81 9.03
C ALA A 111 34.90 -5.66 8.56
N LEU A 112 34.23 -5.81 7.41
CA LEU A 112 33.25 -4.84 6.91
C LEU A 112 31.99 -4.78 7.79
N LEU A 113 31.62 -5.90 8.42
CA LEU A 113 30.41 -6.03 9.23
C LEU A 113 30.55 -5.44 10.64
N GLU A 114 31.77 -5.13 11.07
CA GLU A 114 32.00 -4.41 12.33
C GLU A 114 31.69 -2.91 12.15
N PRO A 115 30.85 -2.31 13.00
CA PRO A 115 30.51 -0.89 12.94
C PRO A 115 31.68 -0.03 13.43
N SER A 116 32.75 0.00 12.66
CA SER A 116 33.98 0.79 12.86
C SER A 116 34.05 2.02 11.97
N GLY A 117 33.13 2.11 11.00
CA GLY A 117 33.06 3.16 9.98
C GLY A 117 32.23 4.38 10.35
N ARG A 118 32.34 5.44 9.54
CA ARG A 118 31.53 6.66 9.68
C ARG A 118 30.05 6.35 9.40
N PRO A 119 29.10 6.75 10.26
CA PRO A 119 27.67 6.52 10.01
C PRO A 119 27.23 7.28 8.76
N ILE A 120 26.50 6.59 7.87
CA ILE A 120 25.93 7.24 6.68
C ILE A 120 24.70 8.02 7.12
N SER A 121 24.83 9.35 7.12
CA SER A 121 23.79 10.29 7.57
C SER A 121 22.73 10.54 6.50
N ASP A 122 21.52 10.95 6.92
CA ASP A 122 20.48 11.51 6.04
C ASP A 122 20.96 12.72 5.22
N THR A 123 22.02 13.38 5.69
CA THR A 123 22.63 14.56 5.07
C THR A 123 23.79 14.24 4.14
N GLU A 124 24.28 13.00 4.11
CA GLU A 124 25.38 12.57 3.23
C GLU A 124 24.83 12.14 1.87
N VAL A 125 24.30 13.11 1.12
CA VAL A 125 23.96 12.93 -0.29
C VAL A 125 25.13 13.48 -1.13
N HIS A 126 26.07 12.63 -1.57
CA HIS A 126 26.97 12.94 -2.69
C HIS A 126 26.17 13.19 -3.96
N GLY A 127 26.65 14.16 -4.72
CA GLY A 127 25.85 15.03 -5.56
C GLY A 127 25.57 16.33 -4.81
N ARG A 128 26.64 17.01 -4.37
CA ARG A 128 26.58 18.27 -3.62
C ARG A 128 25.55 19.19 -4.24
N TRP A 129 24.66 19.73 -3.41
CA TRP A 129 24.11 21.05 -3.68
C TRP A 129 25.32 21.93 -3.91
N GLY A 130 25.41 22.64 -5.03
CA GLY A 130 26.63 23.35 -5.41
C GLY A 130 27.16 24.18 -4.23
N ASP A 131 28.49 24.33 -4.12
CA ASP A 131 29.10 25.07 -3.02
C ASP A 131 28.55 26.53 -2.93
N ASP A 132 27.91 26.99 -4.01
CA ASP A 132 27.21 28.26 -4.18
C ASP A 132 25.82 28.34 -3.51
N VAL A 133 25.16 27.23 -3.18
CA VAL A 133 23.79 27.21 -2.63
C VAL A 133 23.72 27.88 -1.27
N ASN A 134 24.69 27.60 -0.39
CA ASN A 134 24.75 28.21 0.94
C ASN A 134 25.02 29.71 0.86
N GLU A 135 25.90 30.13 -0.06
CA GLU A 135 26.18 31.55 -0.30
C GLU A 135 24.95 32.25 -0.87
N LEU A 136 24.25 31.63 -1.81
CA LEU A 136 23.03 32.15 -2.42
C LEU A 136 21.91 32.30 -1.40
N ALA A 137 21.73 31.31 -0.51
CA ALA A 137 20.78 31.38 0.60
C ALA A 137 21.14 32.52 1.58
N ALA A 138 22.42 32.68 1.92
CA ALA A 138 22.90 33.77 2.78
C ALA A 138 22.77 35.15 2.14
N ARG A 139 22.90 35.25 0.81
CA ARG A 139 22.65 36.48 0.05
C ARG A 139 21.16 36.81 0.01
N MET A 140 20.31 35.83 -0.30
CA MET A 140 18.85 35.98 -0.29
C MET A 140 18.34 36.52 1.05
N HIS A 141 18.87 36.00 2.17
CA HIS A 141 18.44 36.41 3.51
C HIS A 141 18.88 37.84 3.89
N ARG A 142 20.06 38.27 3.43
CA ARG A 142 20.57 39.64 3.67
C ARG A 142 20.00 40.67 2.69
N GLU A 143 19.37 40.23 1.62
CA GLU A 143 18.84 41.11 0.58
C GLU A 143 17.61 41.87 1.07
N SER A 144 17.69 43.20 0.98
CA SER A 144 16.65 44.11 1.43
C SER A 144 15.66 44.46 0.33
N ASP A 145 16.10 44.46 -0.94
CA ASP A 145 15.21 44.69 -2.08
C ASP A 145 14.27 43.49 -2.29
N PRO A 146 12.94 43.67 -2.22
CA PRO A 146 11.98 42.61 -2.47
C PRO A 146 12.11 41.95 -3.85
N HIS A 147 12.45 42.69 -4.90
CA HIS A 147 12.53 42.16 -6.26
C HIS A 147 13.76 41.27 -6.44
N GLU A 148 14.92 41.72 -5.96
CA GLU A 148 16.14 40.92 -6.00
C GLU A 148 16.04 39.72 -5.05
N ARG A 149 15.38 39.85 -3.90
CA ARG A 149 15.13 38.69 -3.01
C ARG A 149 14.30 37.60 -3.70
N VAL A 150 13.27 37.97 -4.46
CA VAL A 150 12.48 37.01 -5.25
C VAL A 150 13.34 36.34 -6.34
N ARG A 151 14.20 37.10 -7.03
CA ARG A 151 15.10 36.54 -8.04
C ARG A 151 16.10 35.55 -7.45
N LEU A 152 16.72 35.90 -6.31
CA LEU A 152 17.67 35.02 -5.60
C LEU A 152 16.97 33.76 -5.08
N ARG A 153 15.73 33.89 -4.61
CA ARG A 153 14.89 32.77 -4.20
C ARG A 153 14.61 31.82 -5.35
N ASP A 154 14.19 32.34 -6.51
CA ASP A 154 13.89 31.52 -7.68
C ASP A 154 15.13 30.84 -8.25
N ASP A 155 16.28 31.53 -8.26
CA ASP A 155 17.58 30.93 -8.62
C ASP A 155 17.96 29.80 -7.64
N LEU A 156 17.80 30.02 -6.34
CA LEU A 156 18.05 29.01 -5.32
C LEU A 156 17.15 27.79 -5.52
N ILE A 157 15.84 27.98 -5.72
CA ILE A 157 14.91 26.87 -6.02
C ILE A 157 15.35 26.14 -7.31
N GLY A 158 15.67 26.87 -8.37
CA GLY A 158 16.08 26.30 -9.67
C GLY A 158 17.32 25.41 -9.56
N ARG A 159 18.37 25.86 -8.86
CA ARG A 159 19.60 25.07 -8.64
C ARG A 159 19.37 23.80 -7.83
N CYS A 160 18.35 23.83 -6.97
CA CYS A 160 18.08 22.79 -6.00
C CYS A 160 17.01 21.78 -6.46
N LEU A 161 16.20 22.16 -7.45
CA LEU A 161 15.09 21.35 -7.95
C LEU A 161 15.53 19.96 -8.46
N PRO A 162 16.62 19.81 -9.26
CA PRO A 162 17.06 18.48 -9.70
C PRO A 162 17.38 17.54 -8.54
N MET A 163 17.83 18.08 -7.40
CA MET A 163 18.07 17.29 -6.20
C MET A 163 16.77 16.84 -5.54
N ALA A 164 15.79 17.73 -5.40
CA ALA A 164 14.46 17.37 -4.90
C ALA A 164 13.79 16.30 -5.79
N GLU A 165 13.95 16.39 -7.11
CA GLU A 165 13.47 15.36 -8.04
C GLU A 165 14.21 14.03 -7.85
N ARG A 166 15.53 14.04 -7.68
CA ARG A 166 16.30 12.82 -7.34
C ARG A 166 15.83 12.20 -6.02
N LEU A 167 15.48 13.02 -5.02
CA LEU A 167 14.88 12.55 -3.77
C LEU A 167 13.51 11.89 -4.01
N ALA A 168 12.67 12.46 -4.88
CA ALA A 168 11.37 11.90 -5.25
C ALA A 168 11.48 10.54 -5.95
N VAL A 169 12.49 10.36 -6.82
CA VAL A 169 12.73 9.10 -7.53
C VAL A 169 12.88 7.93 -6.55
N ARG A 170 13.44 8.16 -5.35
CA ARG A 170 13.59 7.15 -4.29
C ARG A 170 12.27 6.58 -3.79
N PHE A 171 11.16 7.29 -4.04
CA PHE A 171 9.83 6.90 -3.61
C PHE A 171 8.96 6.38 -4.77
N THR A 172 9.48 6.31 -6.00
CA THR A 172 8.74 5.75 -7.14
C THR A 172 8.51 4.26 -6.97
N GLY A 173 7.51 3.69 -7.66
CA GLY A 173 7.17 2.26 -7.54
C GLY A 173 6.48 1.87 -6.21
N LEU A 174 6.11 2.86 -5.39
CA LEU A 174 5.33 2.67 -4.16
C LEU A 174 3.82 2.88 -4.35
N GLY A 175 3.37 3.12 -5.59
CA GLY A 175 1.94 3.28 -5.93
C GLY A 175 1.47 4.70 -6.16
N GLU A 176 2.35 5.69 -6.07
CA GLU A 176 2.10 7.06 -6.52
C GLU A 176 2.80 7.32 -7.86
N PRO A 177 2.21 8.11 -8.77
CA PRO A 177 2.85 8.53 -10.01
C PRO A 177 4.16 9.27 -9.75
N ALA A 178 5.16 9.04 -10.61
CA ALA A 178 6.46 9.68 -10.45
C ALA A 178 6.39 11.22 -10.56
N ASP A 179 5.50 11.76 -11.39
CA ASP A 179 5.26 13.20 -11.53
C ASP A 179 4.71 13.80 -10.23
N ASP A 180 3.78 13.13 -9.56
CA ASP A 180 3.18 13.60 -8.30
C ASP A 180 4.23 13.63 -7.18
N LEU A 181 5.08 12.60 -7.11
CA LEU A 181 6.20 12.58 -6.16
C LEU A 181 7.20 13.72 -6.43
N ARG A 182 7.49 14.00 -7.71
CA ARG A 182 8.33 15.15 -8.09
C ARG A 182 7.70 16.47 -7.65
N GLN A 183 6.39 16.63 -7.81
CA GLN A 183 5.66 17.82 -7.35
C GLN A 183 5.69 17.97 -5.82
N VAL A 184 5.46 16.89 -5.07
CA VAL A 184 5.54 16.91 -3.60
C VAL A 184 6.94 17.32 -3.14
N ALA A 185 7.98 16.79 -3.78
CA ALA A 185 9.35 17.15 -3.45
C ALA A 185 9.68 18.61 -3.81
N ALA A 186 9.23 19.09 -4.97
CA ALA A 186 9.39 20.48 -5.39
C ALA A 186 8.70 21.45 -4.42
N LEU A 187 7.46 21.17 -4.03
CA LEU A 187 6.74 21.99 -3.04
C LEU A 187 7.47 22.01 -1.69
N ALA A 188 7.97 20.85 -1.24
CA ALA A 188 8.72 20.77 0.01
C ALA A 188 10.05 21.52 -0.05
N LEU A 189 10.72 21.54 -1.21
CA LEU A 189 11.92 22.34 -1.45
C LEU A 189 11.60 23.83 -1.37
N VAL A 190 10.54 24.29 -2.02
CA VAL A 190 10.10 25.69 -1.96
C VAL A 190 9.86 26.12 -0.51
N LEU A 191 9.14 25.31 0.26
CA LEU A 191 8.90 25.56 1.67
C LEU A 191 10.18 25.52 2.52
N ALA A 192 11.17 24.69 2.15
CA ALA A 192 12.46 24.66 2.81
C ALA A 192 13.27 25.93 2.52
N VAL A 193 13.28 26.41 1.28
CA VAL A 193 13.91 27.69 0.90
C VAL A 193 13.30 28.85 1.68
N ASP A 194 11.97 28.90 1.77
CA ASP A 194 11.25 29.98 2.47
C ASP A 194 11.49 30.02 3.98
N ARG A 195 11.83 28.88 4.59
CA ARG A 195 11.96 28.73 6.05
C ARG A 195 13.40 28.60 6.54
N PHE A 196 14.36 28.48 5.63
CA PHE A 196 15.75 28.33 6.01
C PHE A 196 16.32 29.64 6.55
N ASP A 197 17.05 29.53 7.66
CA ASP A 197 17.74 30.64 8.30
C ASP A 197 19.26 30.39 8.26
N PRO A 198 20.02 31.12 7.41
CA PRO A 198 21.46 30.94 7.26
C PRO A 198 22.22 31.49 8.48
N GLY A 199 22.51 30.61 9.44
CA GLY A 199 23.39 30.89 10.58
C GLY A 199 24.82 30.33 10.41
N PRO A 200 25.76 30.69 11.30
CA PRO A 200 27.12 30.14 11.29
C PRO A 200 27.11 28.60 11.39
N GLY A 201 27.77 27.92 10.44
CA GLY A 201 27.86 26.46 10.41
C GLY A 201 26.58 25.74 9.98
N THR A 202 25.56 26.46 9.51
CA THR A 202 24.35 25.86 8.94
C THR A 202 24.55 25.56 7.45
N ASP A 203 24.08 24.40 7.02
CA ASP A 203 24.15 23.95 5.64
C ASP A 203 22.73 23.73 5.11
N PHE A 204 22.42 24.35 3.97
CA PHE A 204 21.09 24.29 3.37
C PHE A 204 20.72 22.85 3.01
N ALA A 205 21.65 22.08 2.45
CA ALA A 205 21.40 20.70 2.06
C ALA A 205 21.06 19.83 3.28
N ALA A 206 21.78 20.04 4.39
CA ALA A 206 21.54 19.37 5.65
C ALA A 206 20.14 19.66 6.24
N TYR A 207 19.60 20.85 5.98
CA TYR A 207 18.25 21.25 6.40
C TYR A 207 17.14 20.79 5.42
N ALA A 208 17.35 21.01 4.13
CA ALA A 208 16.33 20.82 3.11
C ALA A 208 16.08 19.33 2.83
N THR A 209 17.13 18.50 2.85
CA THR A 209 17.03 17.06 2.58
C THR A 209 16.02 16.35 3.51
N PRO A 210 16.14 16.42 4.86
CA PRO A 210 15.16 15.80 5.75
C PRO A 210 13.76 16.43 5.64
N THR A 211 13.67 17.71 5.27
CA THR A 211 12.40 18.41 5.05
C THR A 211 11.65 17.84 3.84
N VAL A 212 12.33 17.68 2.71
CA VAL A 212 11.79 17.09 1.48
C VAL A 212 11.42 15.62 1.69
N VAL A 213 12.33 14.83 2.26
CA VAL A 213 12.08 13.41 2.57
C VAL A 213 10.90 13.26 3.53
N GLY A 214 10.79 14.14 4.54
CA GLY A 214 9.68 14.16 5.49
C GLY A 214 8.34 14.46 4.80
N ALA A 215 8.32 15.39 3.83
CA ALA A 215 7.12 15.69 3.06
C ALA A 215 6.67 14.50 2.19
N LEU A 216 7.60 13.83 1.52
CA LEU A 216 7.34 12.61 0.75
C LEU A 216 6.76 11.50 1.64
N LYS A 217 7.36 11.24 2.81
CA LYS A 217 6.84 10.27 3.79
C LYS A 217 5.42 10.62 4.28
N ARG A 218 5.16 11.91 4.55
CA ARG A 218 3.81 12.38 4.95
C ARG A 218 2.79 12.17 3.83
N HIS A 219 3.17 12.41 2.58
CA HIS A 219 2.30 12.17 1.43
C HIS A 219 1.82 10.70 1.37
N PHE A 220 2.71 9.72 1.50
CA PHE A 220 2.31 8.30 1.55
C PHE A 220 1.43 7.94 2.75
N ARG A 221 1.65 8.59 3.90
CA ARG A 221 0.81 8.39 5.09
C ARG A 221 -0.62 8.89 4.86
N ASP A 222 -0.76 10.03 4.19
CA ASP A 222 -2.02 10.76 4.08
C ASP A 222 -2.82 10.42 2.81
N ARG A 223 -2.13 10.09 1.71
CA ARG A 223 -2.71 9.90 0.36
C ARG A 223 -2.54 8.49 -0.21
N GLY A 224 -1.58 7.70 0.28
CA GLY A 224 -1.27 6.39 -0.30
C GLY A 224 -2.27 5.25 -0.04
N TRP A 225 -3.48 5.55 0.45
CA TRP A 225 -4.52 4.54 0.71
C TRP A 225 -5.62 4.63 -0.35
N ALA A 226 -5.79 3.58 -1.16
CA ALA A 226 -6.93 3.47 -2.07
C ALA A 226 -8.27 3.47 -1.30
N VAL A 227 -8.33 2.77 -0.17
CA VAL A 227 -9.42 2.83 0.80
C VAL A 227 -8.82 2.97 2.18
N ARG A 228 -8.95 4.16 2.78
CA ARG A 228 -8.35 4.48 4.07
C ARG A 228 -9.12 3.80 5.21
N PRO A 229 -8.52 2.83 5.93
CA PRO A 229 -9.19 2.20 7.06
C PRO A 229 -9.16 3.13 8.29
N PRO A 230 -10.10 2.96 9.23
CA PRO A 230 -10.11 3.70 10.50
C PRO A 230 -8.76 3.59 11.24
N ARG A 231 -8.41 4.62 12.01
CA ARG A 231 -7.11 4.70 12.68
C ARG A 231 -6.80 3.50 13.58
N GLN A 232 -7.81 3.01 14.30
CA GLN A 232 -7.71 1.84 15.16
C GLN A 232 -7.30 0.58 14.39
N VAL A 233 -7.78 0.41 13.15
CA VAL A 233 -7.43 -0.74 12.28
C VAL A 233 -5.98 -0.61 11.79
N GLN A 234 -5.52 0.61 11.48
CA GLN A 234 -4.11 0.85 11.11
C GLN A 234 -3.15 0.50 12.25
N GLU A 235 -3.49 0.88 13.48
CA GLU A 235 -2.70 0.59 14.67
C GLU A 235 -2.73 -0.90 15.01
N MET A 236 -3.91 -1.54 14.90
CA MET A 236 -4.05 -2.98 15.07
C MET A 236 -3.21 -3.74 14.04
N ARG A 237 -3.17 -3.31 12.77
CA ARG A 237 -2.33 -3.91 11.74
C ARG A 237 -0.84 -3.90 12.13
N LEU A 238 -0.36 -2.76 12.64
CA LEU A 238 1.02 -2.65 13.12
C LEU A 238 1.29 -3.56 14.33
N ALA A 239 0.29 -3.82 15.17
CA ALA A 239 0.40 -4.77 16.28
C ALA A 239 0.38 -6.24 15.79
N VAL A 240 -0.50 -6.57 14.85
CA VAL A 240 -0.62 -7.89 14.20
C VAL A 240 0.67 -8.28 13.50
N ASN A 241 1.28 -7.39 12.73
CA ASN A 241 2.56 -7.68 12.06
C ASN A 241 3.68 -8.00 13.08
N ARG A 242 3.72 -7.29 14.21
CA ARG A 242 4.68 -7.55 15.30
C ARG A 242 4.44 -8.90 15.96
N ALA A 243 3.22 -9.19 16.38
CA ALA A 243 2.89 -10.47 17.01
C ALA A 243 3.10 -11.67 16.06
N ARG A 244 2.81 -11.49 14.76
CA ARG A 244 3.10 -12.51 13.75
C ARG A 244 4.60 -12.82 13.66
N ALA A 245 5.45 -11.80 13.71
CA ALA A 245 6.90 -11.96 13.68
C ALA A 245 7.43 -12.73 14.89
N ASP A 246 6.96 -12.38 16.09
CA ASP A 246 7.39 -13.00 17.34
C ASP A 246 6.92 -14.47 17.41
N LEU A 247 5.65 -14.73 17.12
CA LEU A 247 5.07 -16.07 17.20
C LEU A 247 5.62 -17.02 16.13
N SER A 248 6.00 -16.52 14.95
CA SER A 248 6.69 -17.33 13.94
C SER A 248 7.99 -17.93 14.47
N GLN A 249 8.68 -17.24 15.38
CA GLN A 249 9.90 -17.72 16.03
C GLN A 249 9.60 -18.73 17.12
N ASP A 250 8.59 -18.46 17.96
CA ASP A 250 8.23 -19.34 19.09
C ASP A 250 7.60 -20.66 18.64
N LEU A 251 6.77 -20.62 17.60
CA LEU A 251 5.96 -21.78 17.19
C LEU A 251 6.64 -22.65 16.14
N THR A 252 7.75 -22.23 15.53
CA THR A 252 8.42 -22.90 14.39
C THR A 252 7.47 -23.23 13.21
N ARG A 253 6.32 -22.55 13.16
CA ARG A 253 5.30 -22.63 12.11
C ARG A 253 4.70 -21.24 11.87
N THR A 254 3.98 -21.09 10.77
CA THR A 254 3.22 -19.86 10.54
C THR A 254 2.14 -19.69 11.62
N PRO A 255 2.12 -18.58 12.37
CA PRO A 255 1.11 -18.34 13.38
C PRO A 255 -0.23 -18.04 12.73
N THR A 256 -1.28 -18.62 13.31
CA THR A 256 -2.67 -18.44 12.91
C THR A 256 -3.22 -17.12 13.45
N SER A 257 -4.36 -16.67 12.93
CA SER A 257 -5.09 -15.54 13.47
C SER A 257 -5.41 -15.71 14.97
N ALA A 258 -5.67 -16.95 15.40
CA ALA A 258 -5.89 -17.33 16.80
C ALA A 258 -4.64 -17.13 17.67
N ASP A 259 -3.48 -17.60 17.19
CA ASP A 259 -2.20 -17.44 17.91
C ASP A 259 -1.89 -15.94 18.11
N ILE A 260 -2.07 -15.14 17.05
CA ILE A 260 -1.84 -13.68 17.07
C ILE A 260 -2.83 -12.98 18.00
N ALA A 261 -4.11 -13.38 17.96
CA ALA A 261 -5.15 -12.83 18.82
C ALA A 261 -4.84 -13.07 20.30
N ALA A 262 -4.41 -14.29 20.65
CA ALA A 262 -3.98 -14.65 21.99
C ALA A 262 -2.77 -13.80 22.44
N ARG A 263 -1.76 -13.64 21.59
CA ARG A 263 -0.56 -12.85 21.90
C ARG A 263 -0.83 -11.37 22.11
N LEU A 264 -1.79 -10.81 21.38
CA LEU A 264 -2.19 -9.41 21.44
C LEU A 264 -3.32 -9.13 22.43
N ASN A 265 -3.82 -10.17 23.12
CA ASN A 265 -4.98 -10.10 24.00
C ASN A 265 -6.19 -9.40 23.31
N THR A 266 -6.51 -9.86 22.11
CA THR A 266 -7.59 -9.30 21.28
C THR A 266 -8.42 -10.41 20.63
N SER A 267 -9.46 -10.07 19.88
CA SER A 267 -10.27 -11.07 19.17
C SER A 267 -9.69 -11.43 17.82
N GLU A 268 -9.85 -12.70 17.41
CA GLU A 268 -9.46 -13.17 16.07
C GLU A 268 -10.09 -12.32 14.97
N ARG A 269 -11.35 -11.91 15.14
CA ARG A 269 -12.05 -11.03 14.21
C ARG A 269 -11.27 -9.74 13.95
N ARG A 270 -10.72 -9.11 14.99
CA ARG A 270 -9.92 -7.87 14.84
C ARG A 270 -8.59 -8.12 14.17
N VAL A 271 -7.97 -9.28 14.39
CA VAL A 271 -6.75 -9.68 13.67
C VAL A 271 -7.04 -9.86 12.19
N VAL A 272 -8.09 -10.60 11.84
CA VAL A 272 -8.53 -10.82 10.44
C VAL A 272 -8.86 -9.49 9.77
N GLU A 273 -9.60 -8.61 10.45
CA GLU A 273 -9.94 -7.27 9.97
C GLU A 273 -8.68 -6.43 9.68
N ALA A 274 -7.70 -6.46 10.58
CA ALA A 274 -6.44 -5.73 10.41
C ALA A 274 -5.55 -6.31 9.29
N VAL A 275 -5.53 -7.64 9.12
CA VAL A 275 -4.85 -8.30 8.00
C VAL A 275 -5.52 -7.92 6.68
N GLY A 276 -6.85 -8.03 6.60
CA GLY A 276 -7.65 -7.70 5.42
C GLY A 276 -7.56 -6.22 5.02
N ALA A 277 -7.42 -5.31 5.99
CA ALA A 277 -7.20 -3.90 5.72
C ALA A 277 -5.91 -3.59 4.93
N SER A 278 -4.95 -4.53 4.87
CA SER A 278 -3.76 -4.39 4.03
C SER A 278 -4.11 -4.33 2.53
N ALA A 279 -5.20 -4.98 2.11
CA ALA A 279 -5.71 -4.89 0.74
C ALA A 279 -6.30 -3.50 0.41
N GLY A 280 -6.67 -2.71 1.44
CA GLY A 280 -7.16 -1.34 1.25
C GLY A 280 -6.06 -0.34 0.89
N TYR A 281 -4.78 -0.71 0.99
CA TYR A 281 -3.68 0.17 0.59
C TYR A 281 -3.66 0.38 -0.93
N ARG A 282 -3.91 -0.68 -1.71
CA ARG A 282 -3.95 -0.63 -3.18
C ARG A 282 -5.08 -1.50 -3.71
N ALA A 283 -5.97 -0.91 -4.49
CA ALA A 283 -6.91 -1.67 -5.31
C ALA A 283 -6.16 -2.31 -6.49
N VAL A 284 -6.45 -3.58 -6.78
CA VAL A 284 -5.98 -4.23 -8.01
C VAL A 284 -6.73 -3.60 -9.18
N SER A 285 -6.05 -3.29 -10.28
CA SER A 285 -6.71 -2.76 -11.48
C SER A 285 -7.65 -3.81 -12.07
N LEU A 286 -8.86 -3.40 -12.41
CA LEU A 286 -9.82 -4.24 -13.14
C LEU A 286 -9.33 -4.54 -14.57
N ASP A 287 -8.53 -3.64 -15.14
CA ASP A 287 -7.90 -3.79 -16.45
C ASP A 287 -6.54 -4.50 -16.37
N ALA A 288 -6.15 -5.03 -15.19
CA ALA A 288 -4.92 -5.80 -15.09
C ALA A 288 -5.08 -7.13 -15.85
N PRO A 289 -4.16 -7.46 -16.78
CA PRO A 289 -4.19 -8.73 -17.48
C PRO A 289 -3.88 -9.86 -16.49
N LEU A 290 -4.63 -10.97 -16.58
CA LEU A 290 -4.45 -12.14 -15.71
C LEU A 290 -3.33 -13.09 -16.17
N GLY A 291 -2.66 -12.77 -17.26
CA GLY A 291 -1.56 -13.54 -17.84
C GLY A 291 -0.57 -12.64 -18.59
N ALA A 292 0.55 -13.22 -19.00
CA ALA A 292 1.59 -12.51 -19.76
C ALA A 292 1.31 -12.47 -21.27
N ASP A 293 0.28 -13.18 -21.74
CA ASP A 293 -0.14 -13.21 -23.13
C ASP A 293 -0.86 -11.88 -23.48
N PRO A 294 -0.56 -11.22 -24.60
CA PRO A 294 -1.32 -10.06 -25.08
C PRO A 294 -2.83 -10.30 -25.19
N ASP A 295 -3.28 -11.54 -25.38
CA ASP A 295 -4.71 -11.91 -25.43
C ASP A 295 -5.26 -12.41 -24.06
N ALA A 296 -4.50 -12.25 -22.97
CA ALA A 296 -4.96 -12.65 -21.65
C ALA A 296 -6.17 -11.80 -21.22
N PRO A 297 -7.24 -12.42 -20.70
CA PRO A 297 -8.39 -11.69 -20.19
C PRO A 297 -7.99 -10.80 -19.02
N ASN A 298 -8.64 -9.63 -18.94
CA ASN A 298 -8.46 -8.73 -17.83
C ASN A 298 -9.21 -9.26 -16.60
N LEU A 299 -8.86 -8.74 -15.42
CA LEU A 299 -9.53 -9.11 -14.17
C LEU A 299 -11.05 -8.89 -14.25
N VAL A 300 -11.48 -7.81 -14.89
CA VAL A 300 -12.89 -7.46 -15.08
C VAL A 300 -13.67 -8.52 -15.85
N ASP A 301 -13.04 -9.16 -16.85
CA ASP A 301 -13.70 -10.15 -17.71
C ASP A 301 -14.04 -11.45 -16.96
N ARG A 302 -13.42 -11.64 -15.78
CA ARG A 302 -13.64 -12.79 -14.90
C ARG A 302 -14.55 -12.47 -13.71
N LEU A 303 -14.90 -11.20 -13.50
CA LEU A 303 -15.84 -10.83 -12.47
C LEU A 303 -17.25 -11.22 -12.90
N GLY A 304 -17.73 -12.34 -12.35
CA GLY A 304 -19.12 -12.74 -12.49
C GLY A 304 -20.06 -11.74 -11.81
N GLY A 305 -21.22 -11.52 -12.40
CA GLY A 305 -22.33 -10.81 -11.78
C GLY A 305 -23.36 -11.79 -11.22
N PHE A 306 -24.22 -11.28 -10.34
CA PHE A 306 -25.48 -11.96 -10.04
C PHE A 306 -26.39 -11.83 -11.27
N ASP A 307 -26.93 -12.95 -11.74
CA ASP A 307 -27.97 -12.97 -12.77
C ASP A 307 -29.33 -13.10 -12.09
N ASP A 308 -29.99 -11.96 -11.89
CA ASP A 308 -31.32 -11.86 -11.29
C ASP A 308 -32.38 -12.69 -12.07
N GLY A 309 -32.09 -13.06 -13.32
CA GLY A 309 -32.91 -13.94 -14.14
C GLY A 309 -33.00 -15.37 -13.61
N TYR A 310 -31.93 -15.92 -13.02
CA TYR A 310 -31.92 -17.28 -12.47
C TYR A 310 -32.81 -17.44 -11.22
N GLU A 311 -32.76 -16.48 -10.30
CA GLU A 311 -33.67 -16.47 -9.15
C GLU A 311 -35.13 -16.30 -9.60
N SER A 312 -35.35 -15.45 -10.61
CA SER A 312 -36.68 -15.21 -11.17
C SER A 312 -37.29 -16.48 -11.79
N VAL A 313 -36.50 -17.31 -12.48
CA VAL A 313 -36.97 -18.58 -13.07
C VAL A 313 -37.37 -19.58 -11.98
N THR A 314 -36.57 -19.73 -10.93
CA THR A 314 -36.87 -20.61 -9.80
C THR A 314 -38.17 -20.19 -9.12
N ASN A 315 -38.33 -18.89 -8.86
CA ASN A 315 -39.55 -18.34 -8.27
C ASN A 315 -40.78 -18.56 -9.18
N LEU A 316 -40.62 -18.43 -10.50
CA LEU A 316 -41.71 -18.64 -11.45
C LEU A 316 -42.16 -20.11 -11.49
N GLU A 317 -41.22 -21.05 -11.57
CA GLU A 317 -41.52 -22.48 -11.62
C GLU A 317 -42.12 -22.98 -10.30
N SER A 318 -41.67 -22.47 -9.15
CA SER A 318 -42.26 -22.80 -7.84
C SER A 318 -43.66 -22.19 -7.66
N LEU A 319 -43.91 -20.98 -8.19
CA LEU A 319 -45.20 -20.30 -8.05
C LEU A 319 -46.28 -20.87 -8.98
N ARG A 320 -45.90 -21.40 -10.14
CA ARG A 320 -46.83 -21.91 -11.16
C ARG A 320 -47.78 -23.01 -10.66
N PRO A 321 -47.33 -24.07 -9.96
CA PRO A 321 -48.23 -25.08 -9.39
C PRO A 321 -49.12 -24.52 -8.28
N LEU A 322 -48.59 -23.64 -7.42
CA LEU A 322 -49.35 -23.02 -6.33
C LEU A 322 -50.51 -22.15 -6.84
N ILE A 323 -50.29 -21.40 -7.93
CA ILE A 323 -51.37 -20.64 -8.59
C ILE A 323 -52.41 -21.59 -9.18
N ALA A 324 -52.00 -22.72 -9.77
CA ALA A 324 -52.93 -23.69 -10.36
C ALA A 324 -53.86 -24.35 -9.31
N GLU A 325 -53.41 -24.47 -8.06
CA GLU A 325 -54.20 -24.99 -6.94
C GLU A 325 -55.17 -23.96 -6.32
N LEU A 326 -55.04 -22.68 -6.67
CA LEU A 326 -55.99 -21.67 -6.20
C LEU A 326 -57.38 -21.90 -6.79
N PRO A 327 -58.46 -21.55 -6.06
CA PRO A 327 -59.80 -21.53 -6.64
C PRO A 327 -59.85 -20.64 -7.89
N GLY A 328 -60.63 -21.02 -8.92
CA GLY A 328 -60.68 -20.27 -10.19
C GLY A 328 -61.03 -18.78 -10.03
N ARG A 329 -61.81 -18.42 -9.01
CA ARG A 329 -62.08 -17.02 -8.65
C ARG A 329 -60.82 -16.26 -8.19
N ASP A 330 -59.98 -16.90 -7.38
CA ASP A 330 -58.73 -16.32 -6.87
C ASP A 330 -57.70 -16.19 -8.02
N GLN A 331 -57.62 -17.19 -8.91
CA GLN A 331 -56.80 -17.12 -10.14
C GLN A 331 -57.23 -15.96 -11.04
N THR A 332 -58.54 -15.78 -11.23
CA THR A 332 -59.10 -14.69 -12.06
C THR A 332 -58.78 -13.32 -11.46
N ILE A 333 -58.86 -13.18 -10.13
CA ILE A 333 -58.47 -11.96 -9.42
C ILE A 333 -56.97 -11.65 -9.61
N LEU A 334 -56.10 -12.67 -9.54
CA LEU A 334 -54.68 -12.50 -9.79
C LEU A 334 -54.38 -12.12 -11.24
N ALA A 335 -55.03 -12.77 -12.21
CA ALA A 335 -54.87 -12.46 -13.63
C ALA A 335 -55.31 -11.01 -13.93
N MET A 336 -56.47 -10.59 -13.44
CA MET A 336 -56.91 -9.20 -13.59
C MET A 336 -55.92 -8.21 -12.96
N ARG A 337 -55.36 -8.54 -11.80
CA ARG A 337 -54.44 -7.64 -11.08
C ARG A 337 -53.05 -7.55 -11.70
N PHE A 338 -52.45 -8.68 -12.05
CA PHE A 338 -51.02 -8.78 -12.38
C PHE A 338 -50.74 -9.05 -13.86
N TYR A 339 -51.72 -9.54 -14.63
CA TYR A 339 -51.60 -9.73 -16.08
C TYR A 339 -52.35 -8.65 -16.87
N GLU A 340 -53.60 -8.35 -16.49
CA GLU A 340 -54.40 -7.30 -17.14
C GLU A 340 -54.13 -5.90 -16.56
N ASN A 341 -53.26 -5.77 -15.54
CA ASN A 341 -52.90 -4.52 -14.86
C ASN A 341 -54.09 -3.69 -14.31
N GLN A 342 -55.20 -4.35 -13.95
CA GLN A 342 -56.37 -3.66 -13.43
C GLN A 342 -56.16 -3.16 -11.99
N THR A 343 -56.69 -1.98 -11.71
CA THR A 343 -56.79 -1.43 -10.36
C THR A 343 -57.79 -2.23 -9.53
N GLN A 344 -57.64 -2.20 -8.20
CA GLN A 344 -58.57 -2.90 -7.31
C GLN A 344 -60.01 -2.35 -7.42
N GLN A 345 -60.18 -1.09 -7.85
CA GLN A 345 -61.48 -0.48 -8.12
C GLN A 345 -62.12 -1.05 -9.39
N GLU A 346 -61.36 -1.21 -10.47
CA GLU A 346 -61.83 -1.82 -11.73
C GLU A 346 -62.18 -3.30 -11.52
N ILE A 347 -61.35 -4.04 -10.79
CA ILE A 347 -61.63 -5.44 -10.42
C ILE A 347 -62.92 -5.53 -9.58
N ALA A 348 -63.09 -4.61 -8.63
CA ALA A 348 -64.27 -4.57 -7.77
C ALA A 348 -65.56 -4.29 -8.57
N ALA A 349 -65.50 -3.34 -9.51
CA ALA A 349 -66.59 -3.03 -10.42
C ALA A 349 -66.97 -4.25 -11.27
N ARG A 350 -65.98 -4.97 -11.81
CA ARG A 350 -66.18 -6.18 -12.64
C ARG A 350 -66.76 -7.35 -11.87
N LEU A 351 -66.44 -7.47 -10.58
CA LEU A 351 -66.91 -8.56 -9.71
C LEU A 351 -68.17 -8.20 -8.90
N GLY A 352 -68.67 -6.97 -9.00
CA GLY A 352 -69.84 -6.50 -8.25
C GLY A 352 -69.64 -6.44 -6.73
N VAL A 353 -68.40 -6.17 -6.28
CA VAL A 353 -68.03 -6.12 -4.85
C VAL A 353 -67.36 -4.78 -4.52
N SER A 354 -67.06 -4.53 -3.24
CA SER A 354 -66.31 -3.32 -2.85
C SER A 354 -64.80 -3.48 -3.10
N GLN A 355 -64.11 -2.38 -3.39
CA GLN A 355 -62.64 -2.36 -3.52
C GLN A 355 -61.95 -2.91 -2.27
N MET A 356 -62.48 -2.62 -1.07
CA MET A 356 -61.94 -3.15 0.18
C MET A 356 -62.07 -4.68 0.26
N HIS A 357 -63.13 -5.25 -0.32
CA HIS A 357 -63.28 -6.70 -0.41
C HIS A 357 -62.23 -7.31 -1.35
N VAL A 358 -61.97 -6.70 -2.51
CA VAL A 358 -60.90 -7.13 -3.43
C VAL A 358 -59.52 -7.04 -2.78
N SER A 359 -59.24 -5.97 -2.04
CA SER A 359 -57.99 -5.81 -1.29
C SER A 359 -57.80 -6.94 -0.27
N ARG A 360 -58.83 -7.27 0.53
CA ARG A 360 -58.78 -8.40 1.48
C ARG A 360 -58.55 -9.74 0.77
N LEU A 361 -59.18 -9.96 -0.38
CA LEU A 361 -58.97 -11.17 -1.18
C LEU A 361 -57.54 -11.26 -1.69
N LEU A 362 -56.99 -10.19 -2.28
CA LEU A 362 -55.60 -10.16 -2.75
C LEU A 362 -54.60 -10.40 -1.61
N THR A 363 -54.79 -9.74 -0.45
CA THR A 363 -53.92 -9.95 0.72
C THR A 363 -53.96 -11.40 1.21
N ARG A 364 -55.16 -12.02 1.26
CA ARG A 364 -55.31 -13.44 1.63
C ARG A 364 -54.61 -14.35 0.62
N ILE A 365 -54.83 -14.13 -0.68
CA ILE A 365 -54.28 -14.96 -1.76
C ILE A 365 -52.75 -14.86 -1.76
N LEU A 366 -52.19 -13.65 -1.74
CA LEU A 366 -50.75 -13.42 -1.71
C LEU A 366 -50.11 -13.93 -0.40
N GLY A 367 -50.80 -13.81 0.72
CA GLY A 367 -50.35 -14.35 2.00
C GLY A 367 -50.26 -15.88 1.98
N ARG A 368 -51.25 -16.55 1.38
CA ARG A 368 -51.24 -18.01 1.18
C ARG A 368 -50.09 -18.44 0.28
N LEU A 369 -49.99 -17.85 -0.92
CA LEU A 369 -48.92 -18.15 -1.87
C LEU A 369 -47.53 -17.95 -1.26
N ARG A 370 -47.34 -16.88 -0.48
CA ARG A 370 -46.07 -16.62 0.21
C ARG A 370 -45.77 -17.65 1.31
N ALA A 371 -46.78 -18.09 2.06
CA ALA A 371 -46.58 -19.10 3.10
C ALA A 371 -46.21 -20.46 2.49
N GLU A 372 -46.89 -20.85 1.42
CA GLU A 372 -46.61 -22.10 0.70
C GLU A 372 -45.24 -22.06 0.00
N LEU A 373 -44.83 -20.92 -0.56
CA LEU A 373 -43.51 -20.75 -1.19
C LEU A 373 -42.34 -20.77 -0.18
N LEU A 374 -42.59 -20.51 1.11
CA LEU A 374 -41.58 -20.50 2.18
C LEU A 374 -41.63 -21.76 3.06
N SER A 375 -42.54 -22.70 2.78
CA SER A 375 -42.69 -23.95 3.53
C SER A 375 -41.92 -25.13 2.93
N ASP A 376 -41.43 -24.99 1.70
CA ASP A 376 -40.32 -25.77 1.13
C ASP A 376 -38.99 -25.03 1.40
#